data_AF-A0A8G2CLZ5-F1
#
_entry.id   AF-A0A8G2CLZ5-F1
#
_cell.length_a   1.000
_cell.length_b   1.000
_cell.length_c   1.000
_cell.angle_alpha   90.00
_cell.angle_beta   90.00
_cell.angle_gamma   90.00
#
_symmetry.space_group_name_H-M   'P 1'
#
loop_
_entity.id
_entity.type
_entity.pdbx_description
1 polymer ?
#
loop_
_entity_poly.entity_id
_entity_poly.type
_entity_poly.pdbx_seq_one_letter_code
_entity_poly.pdbx_strand_id
1 'polypeptide(L)'
;MPGRRDWTETADNTIRQMRAAGATWAAIGDVLGLSRNTIIERGRRIQAQGGPVPPRKAERRPEDEPNRAPLHAGHPVAWDVLTSGTILEGTLFVPLSAGRRELRR
;
A
#
# COMPACT_ATOMS: atom_id res chain seq x y z
N MET A 1 -34.95 -18.50 -14.10
CA MET A 1 -33.54 -18.24 -14.47
C MET A 1 -33.44 -16.79 -14.92
N PRO A 2 -32.57 -15.95 -14.34
CA PRO A 2 -32.40 -14.59 -14.86
C PRO A 2 -31.83 -14.67 -16.29
N GLY A 3 -32.50 -13.98 -17.21
CA GLY A 3 -32.18 -14.01 -18.64
C GLY A 3 -30.76 -13.54 -18.93
N ARG A 4 -30.11 -14.19 -19.89
CA ARG A 4 -28.79 -13.80 -20.38
C ARG A 4 -28.92 -12.41 -21.00
N ARG A 5 -28.35 -11.39 -20.36
CA ARG A 5 -28.33 -10.03 -20.92
C ARG A 5 -27.40 -10.00 -22.13
N ASP A 6 -27.90 -9.46 -23.23
CA ASP A 6 -27.08 -9.13 -24.38
C ASP A 6 -26.32 -7.83 -24.11
N TRP A 7 -25.00 -7.88 -24.31
CA TRP A 7 -24.13 -6.72 -24.17
C TRP A 7 -24.26 -5.84 -25.41
N THR A 8 -24.58 -4.58 -25.20
CA THR A 8 -24.66 -3.59 -26.28
C THR A 8 -23.33 -2.87 -26.45
N GLU A 9 -23.06 -2.40 -27.67
CA GLU A 9 -21.87 -1.61 -27.97
C GLU A 9 -21.82 -0.31 -27.15
N THR A 10 -22.98 0.31 -26.88
CA THR A 10 -23.10 1.46 -26.00
C THR A 10 -22.59 1.16 -24.59
N ALA A 11 -22.95 0.00 -24.02
CA ALA A 11 -22.49 -0.38 -22.68
C ALA A 11 -20.97 -0.62 -22.65
N ASP A 12 -20.43 -1.26 -23.69
CA ASP A 12 -18.98 -1.46 -23.80
C ASP A 12 -18.22 -0.14 -23.94
N ASN A 13 -18.77 0.83 -24.68
CA ASN A 13 -18.19 2.16 -24.81
C ASN A 13 -18.19 2.91 -23.48
N THR A 14 -19.27 2.83 -22.70
CA THR A 14 -19.32 3.38 -21.34
C THR A 14 -18.22 2.76 -20.45
N ILE A 15 -18.05 1.43 -20.49
CA ILE A 15 -17.00 0.75 -19.72
C ILE A 15 -15.60 1.25 -20.13
N ARG A 16 -15.32 1.35 -21.43
CA ARG A 16 -14.01 1.83 -21.93
C ARG A 16 -13.75 3.28 -21.51
N GLN A 17 -14.73 4.16 -21.70
CA GLN A 17 -14.59 5.59 -21.39
C GLN A 17 -14.36 5.80 -19.89
N MET A 18 -15.18 5.17 -19.04
CA MET A 18 -15.05 5.31 -17.59
C MET A 18 -13.74 4.70 -17.08
N ARG A 19 -13.30 3.56 -17.64
CA ARG A 19 -12.00 2.98 -17.27
C ARG A 19 -10.83 3.88 -17.68
N ALA A 20 -10.85 4.44 -18.89
CA ALA A 20 -9.85 5.40 -19.33
C ALA A 20 -9.81 6.65 -18.43
N ALA A 21 -10.97 7.09 -17.93
CA ALA A 21 -11.09 8.18 -16.96
C ALA A 21 -10.69 7.80 -15.51
N GLY A 22 -10.21 6.57 -15.28
CA GLY A 22 -9.74 6.13 -13.96
C GLY A 22 -10.83 5.58 -13.04
N ALA A 23 -12.07 5.41 -13.51
CA ALA A 23 -13.16 4.91 -12.69
C ALA A 23 -12.93 3.47 -12.18
N THR A 24 -13.46 3.20 -10.99
CA THR A 24 -13.48 1.84 -10.43
C THR A 24 -14.55 1.00 -11.12
N TRP A 25 -14.37 -0.33 -11.10
CA TRP A 25 -15.39 -1.26 -11.60
C TRP A 25 -16.73 -1.15 -10.87
N ALA A 26 -16.71 -0.75 -9.59
CA ALA A 26 -17.93 -0.55 -8.80
C ALA A 26 -18.72 0.65 -9.34
N ALA A 27 -18.07 1.80 -9.51
CA ALA A 27 -18.69 3.02 -10.05
C ALA A 27 -19.30 2.80 -11.45
N ILE A 28 -18.64 2.00 -12.28
CA ILE A 28 -19.19 1.63 -13.60
C ILE A 28 -20.43 0.75 -13.46
N GLY A 29 -20.42 -0.17 -12.49
CA GLY A 29 -21.58 -1.00 -12.15
C GLY A 29 -22.77 -0.15 -11.70
N ASP A 30 -22.54 0.85 -10.86
CA ASP A 30 -23.57 1.76 -10.38
C ASP A 30 -24.22 2.53 -11.55
N VAL A 31 -23.42 3.00 -12.52
CA VAL A 31 -23.92 3.69 -13.72
C VAL A 31 -24.73 2.77 -14.64
N LEU A 32 -24.31 1.52 -14.79
CA LEU A 32 -24.97 0.55 -15.68
C LEU A 32 -26.08 -0.27 -15.00
N GLY A 33 -26.30 -0.05 -13.69
CA GLY A 33 -27.24 -0.83 -12.88
C GLY A 33 -26.86 -2.31 -12.78
N LEU A 34 -25.57 -2.62 -12.71
CA LEU A 34 -25.03 -3.97 -12.74
C LEU A 34 -24.06 -4.21 -11.59
N SER A 35 -23.94 -5.47 -11.18
CA SER A 35 -22.96 -5.83 -10.15
C SER A 35 -21.54 -5.56 -10.62
N ARG A 36 -20.67 -5.17 -9.67
CA ARG A 36 -19.24 -5.00 -9.91
C ARG A 36 -18.60 -6.21 -10.60
N ASN A 37 -18.96 -7.43 -10.21
CA ASN A 37 -18.38 -8.65 -10.78
C ASN A 37 -18.75 -8.82 -12.25
N THR A 38 -20.02 -8.53 -12.60
CA THR A 38 -20.49 -8.53 -13.99
C THR A 38 -19.68 -7.57 -14.87
N ILE A 39 -19.38 -6.38 -14.35
CA ILE A 39 -18.56 -5.39 -15.07
C ILE A 39 -17.10 -5.85 -15.18
N ILE A 40 -16.50 -6.44 -14.13
CA ILE A 40 -15.13 -6.95 -14.17
C ILE A 40 -14.98 -8.00 -15.28
N GLU A 41 -15.90 -8.96 -15.32
CA GLU A 41 -15.88 -10.02 -16.34
C GLU A 41 -16.02 -9.44 -17.75
N ARG A 42 -16.95 -8.50 -17.95
CA ARG A 42 -17.12 -7.87 -19.26
C ARG A 42 -15.92 -7.01 -19.64
N GLY A 43 -15.42 -6.18 -18.73
CA GLY A 43 -14.25 -5.33 -18.91
C GLY A 43 -13.02 -6.12 -19.34
N ARG A 44 -12.82 -7.33 -18.78
CA ARG A 44 -11.77 -8.26 -19.22
C ARG A 44 -11.98 -8.75 -20.66
N ARG A 45 -13.20 -9.15 -21.02
CA ARG A 45 -13.53 -9.64 -22.38
C ARG A 45 -13.32 -8.57 -23.45
N ILE A 46 -13.63 -7.30 -23.14
CA ILE A 46 -13.44 -6.18 -24.08
C ILE A 46 -12.08 -5.48 -23.92
N GLN A 47 -11.20 -6.02 -23.06
CA GLN A 47 -9.87 -5.51 -22.77
C GLN A 47 -9.85 -4.01 -22.38
N ALA A 48 -10.81 -3.56 -21.59
CA ALA A 48 -10.90 -2.17 -21.16
C ALA A 48 -9.69 -1.77 -20.29
N GLN A 49 -8.96 -0.75 -20.75
CA GLN A 49 -7.70 -0.27 -20.14
C GLN A 49 -7.92 0.91 -19.19
N GLY A 50 -6.95 1.15 -18.30
CA GLY A 50 -6.95 2.25 -17.34
C GLY A 50 -7.40 1.83 -15.95
N GLY A 51 -8.15 2.71 -15.29
CA GLY A 51 -8.60 2.55 -13.92
C GLY A 51 -7.72 3.23 -12.88
N PRO A 52 -8.10 3.08 -11.60
CA PRO A 52 -7.31 3.62 -10.52
C PRO A 52 -5.96 2.88 -10.48
N VAL A 53 -4.87 3.65 -10.46
CA VAL A 53 -3.55 3.10 -10.18
C VAL A 53 -3.55 2.67 -8.72
N PRO A 54 -3.31 1.37 -8.42
CA PRO A 54 -3.20 0.96 -7.03
C PRO A 54 -2.02 1.71 -6.40
N PRO A 55 -2.13 2.16 -5.14
CA PRO A 55 -1.00 2.79 -4.46
C PRO A 55 0.18 1.82 -4.50
N ARG A 56 1.36 2.33 -4.88
CA ARG A 56 2.59 1.54 -4.82
C ARG A 56 2.75 1.09 -3.37
N LYS A 57 2.79 -0.23 -3.16
CA LYS A 57 3.07 -0.78 -1.83
C LYS A 57 4.43 -0.24 -1.40
N ALA A 58 4.49 0.44 -0.26
CA ALA A 58 5.75 0.89 0.30
C ALA A 58 6.67 -0.33 0.47
N GLU A 59 7.93 -0.17 0.08
CA GLU A 59 8.94 -1.21 0.30
C GLU A 59 9.08 -1.41 1.81
N ARG A 60 8.93 -2.66 2.24
CA ARG A 60 9.07 -3.02 3.65
C ARG A 60 10.53 -2.84 4.02
N ARG A 61 10.82 -2.09 5.09
CA ARG A 61 12.20 -1.93 5.54
C ARG A 61 12.69 -3.26 6.12
N PRO A 62 13.98 -3.59 6.00
CA PRO A 62 14.53 -4.84 6.53
C PRO A 62 14.24 -5.04 8.03
N GLU A 63 14.21 -3.96 8.80
CA GLU A 63 13.87 -3.97 10.23
C GLU A 63 12.40 -4.29 10.54
N ASP A 64 11.51 -4.24 9.55
CA ASP A 64 10.08 -4.52 9.72
C ASP A 64 9.75 -6.01 9.42
N GLU A 65 10.74 -6.82 9.02
CA GLU A 65 10.56 -8.25 8.70
C GLU A 65 10.32 -9.08 9.98
N PRO A 66 9.26 -9.92 10.08
CA PRO A 66 8.90 -10.59 11.33
C PRO A 66 9.93 -11.64 11.79
N ASN A 67 10.62 -12.26 10.84
CA ASN A 67 11.55 -13.37 11.09
C ASN A 67 13.02 -12.94 11.05
N ARG A 68 13.32 -11.63 11.16
CA ARG A 68 14.70 -11.15 11.18
C ARG A 68 15.40 -11.47 12.50
N ALA A 69 16.73 -11.46 12.47
CA ALA A 69 17.53 -11.44 13.70
C ALA A 69 17.22 -10.18 14.55
N PRO A 70 17.33 -10.25 15.88
CA PRO A 70 17.19 -9.08 16.75
C PRO A 70 18.12 -7.92 16.34
N LEU A 71 17.67 -6.68 16.56
CA LEU A 71 18.55 -5.53 16.34
C LEU A 71 19.63 -5.50 17.42
N HIS A 72 20.83 -5.06 17.07
CA HIS A 72 21.90 -4.88 18.05
C HIS A 72 21.58 -3.72 19.00
N ALA A 73 22.22 -3.73 20.18
CA ALA A 73 22.07 -2.65 21.15
C ALA A 73 22.50 -1.30 20.55
N GLY A 74 21.66 -0.28 20.70
CA GLY A 74 21.91 1.05 20.12
C GLY A 74 21.54 1.20 18.66
N HIS A 75 20.93 0.18 18.04
CA HIS A 75 20.41 0.32 16.67
C HIS A 75 19.43 1.51 16.61
N PRO A 76 19.56 2.44 15.65
CA PRO A 76 18.78 3.68 15.62
C PRO A 76 17.28 3.47 15.73
N VAL A 77 16.71 2.54 14.97
CA VAL A 77 15.27 2.19 15.04
C VAL A 77 14.84 1.71 16.43
N ALA A 78 15.65 0.88 17.09
CA ALA A 78 15.32 0.38 18.42
C ALA A 78 15.44 1.48 19.48
N TRP A 79 16.44 2.35 19.36
CA TRP A 79 16.64 3.47 20.25
C TRP A 79 15.56 4.54 20.09
N ASP A 80 15.17 4.82 18.85
CA ASP A 80 14.08 5.74 18.53
C ASP A 80 12.78 5.25 19.18
N VAL A 81 12.39 3.98 19.01
CA VAL A 81 11.20 3.40 19.68
C VAL A 81 11.18 3.62 21.20
N LEU A 82 12.34 3.64 21.86
CA LEU A 82 12.43 3.86 23.31
C LEU A 82 12.43 5.34 23.70
N THR A 83 12.82 6.25 22.81
CA THR A 83 13.09 7.66 23.13
C THR A 83 12.14 8.64 22.46
N SER A 84 11.41 8.23 21.41
CA SER A 84 10.43 9.08 20.72
C SER A 84 9.38 9.61 21.71
N GLY A 85 9.14 10.92 21.70
CA GLY A 85 8.21 11.58 22.61
C GLY A 85 8.71 11.73 24.05
N THR A 86 9.98 11.43 24.33
CA THR A 86 10.61 11.61 25.65
C THR A 86 11.64 12.74 25.62
N ILE A 87 12.18 13.12 26.78
CA ILE A 87 13.29 14.07 26.87
C ILE A 87 14.58 13.56 26.18
N LEU A 88 14.66 12.27 25.88
CA LEU A 88 15.79 11.64 25.21
C LEU A 88 15.63 11.60 23.68
N GLU A 89 14.54 12.13 23.13
CA GLU A 89 14.32 12.15 21.68
C GLU A 89 15.46 12.89 20.96
N GLY A 90 15.93 12.31 19.84
CA GLY A 90 17.05 12.84 19.06
C GLY A 90 18.44 12.61 19.68
N THR A 91 18.54 12.00 20.87
CA THR A 91 19.83 11.63 21.46
C THR A 91 20.38 10.35 20.81
N LEU A 92 21.71 10.23 20.75
CA LEU A 92 22.37 9.00 20.31
C LEU A 92 22.57 8.04 21.47
N PHE A 93 22.45 6.74 21.19
CA PHE A 93 22.83 5.71 22.15
C PHE A 93 24.35 5.74 22.41
N VAL A 94 24.75 5.80 23.69
CA VAL A 94 26.14 5.76 24.13
C VAL A 94 26.40 4.48 24.93
N PRO A 95 27.22 3.54 24.44
CA PRO A 95 27.53 2.33 25.20
C PRO A 95 28.42 2.64 26.41
N LEU A 96 28.20 1.94 27.52
CA LEU A 96 28.97 2.10 28.77
C LEU A 96 30.48 1.87 28.59
N SER A 97 30.89 1.12 27.56
CA SER A 97 32.28 0.91 27.18
C SER A 97 32.98 2.17 26.65
N ALA A 98 32.25 3.17 26.16
CA ALA A 98 32.82 4.40 25.62
C ALA A 98 33.38 5.33 26.72
N GLY A 99 32.91 5.21 27.97
CA GLY A 99 33.18 6.17 29.04
C GLY A 99 34.47 5.94 29.87
N ARG A 100 35.31 4.95 29.56
CA ARG A 100 36.47 4.60 30.42
C ARG A 100 37.80 5.26 30.05
N ARG A 101 37.84 6.17 29.07
CA ARG A 101 39.10 6.74 28.56
C ARG A 101 39.55 8.07 29.16
N GLU A 102 38.76 8.74 30.00
CA GLU A 102 39.05 10.14 30.39
C GLU A 102 39.51 10.37 31.83
N LEU A 103 39.73 9.33 32.65
CA LEU A 103 40.15 9.48 34.06
C LEU A 103 41.60 9.07 34.34
N ARG A 104 42.53 9.40 33.43
CA ARG A 104 43.98 9.37 33.71
C ARG A 104 44.67 10.60 33.14
N ARG A 105 44.70 11.69 33.90
CA ARG A 105 45.76 12.70 33.86
C ARG A 105 46.08 13.11 35.28
#